data_AF-A0A8H4NRT3-F1
#
_entry.id   AF-A0A8H4NRT3-F1
#
_cell.length_a   1.000
_cell.length_b   1.000
_cell.length_c   1.000
_cell.angle_alpha   90.00
_cell.angle_beta   90.00
_cell.angle_gamma   90.00
#
_symmetry.space_group_name_H-M   'P 1'
#
loop_
_entity.id
_entity.type
_entity.pdbx_description
1 polymer ?
#
loop_
_entity_poly.entity_id
_entity_poly.type
_entity_poly.pdbx_seq_one_letter_code
_entity_poly.pdbx_strand_id
1 'polypeptide(L)'
;MDLNDSNAYFQTGLHFFGNFLDHPRDLFGIQAVLLLAIWMLDSSHSSHNNDLWQLSRYIMSAAIEAGLHRHNTDWGFTSEELEVRNRTWWCAYNLERQVATLTGRVLSIRDHAVHTMLPSPATFDNLAPLESSMAPVLHKHNVEIVRHMIALRRIGGRILESIYIARGPNGTAMDTTFQQICATSDHIRRDLDLWEQQLEAMGLKPSREHSEMKIEYCLLQLLLHRPSPTFMVPSRQMASYCSKAASTAITHWSRLEAEWGISAVCRCFRQLHDIILVGLAALYCDCSEGKQ
;
A
#
# COMPACT_ATOMS: atom_id res chain seq x y z
N MET A 1 27.59 22.42 4.47
CA MET A 1 27.47 20.96 4.54
C MET A 1 26.52 20.71 5.68
N ASP A 2 25.30 20.28 5.38
CA ASP A 2 24.28 20.12 6.42
C ASP A 2 24.69 19.00 7.37
N LEU A 3 24.79 19.30 8.66
CA LEU A 3 25.31 18.38 9.69
C LEU A 3 24.24 17.43 10.23
N ASN A 4 22.98 17.67 9.88
CA ASN A 4 21.85 16.89 10.37
C ASN A 4 21.66 15.62 9.53
N ASP A 5 21.55 14.48 10.20
CA ASP A 5 21.14 13.24 9.56
C ASP A 5 19.62 13.21 9.29
N SER A 6 19.16 12.25 8.49
CA SER A 6 17.73 12.12 8.15
C SER A 6 16.82 11.98 9.38
N ASN A 7 17.33 11.44 10.49
CA ASN A 7 16.57 11.29 11.72
C ASN A 7 16.45 12.62 12.47
N ALA A 8 17.49 13.45 12.50
CA ALA A 8 17.46 14.78 13.09
C ALA A 8 16.41 15.69 12.41
N TYR A 9 16.29 15.61 11.07
CA TYR A 9 15.21 16.31 10.36
C TYR A 9 13.82 15.79 10.75
N PHE A 10 13.65 14.48 10.86
CA PHE A 10 12.39 13.88 11.26
C PHE A 10 11.99 14.29 12.68
N GLN A 11 12.93 14.23 13.64
CA GLN A 11 12.67 14.66 15.03
C GLN A 11 12.35 16.15 15.11
N THR A 12 13.05 16.98 14.33
CA THR A 12 12.75 18.41 14.21
C THR A 12 11.34 18.61 13.64
N GLY A 13 10.98 17.85 12.60
CA GLY A 13 9.63 17.83 12.04
C GLY A 13 8.60 17.50 13.11
N LEU A 14 8.73 16.36 13.80
CA LEU A 14 7.84 15.93 14.87
C LEU A 14 7.64 16.97 15.98
N HIS A 15 8.65 17.77 16.30
CA HIS A 15 8.53 18.84 17.29
C HIS A 15 7.45 19.88 16.88
N PHE A 16 7.36 20.21 15.59
CA PHE A 16 6.32 21.09 15.07
C PHE A 16 4.92 20.44 15.05
N PHE A 17 4.83 19.12 15.24
CA PHE A 17 3.58 18.35 15.31
C PHE A 17 3.21 17.89 16.73
N GLY A 18 3.91 18.36 17.76
CA GLY A 18 3.64 17.97 19.16
C GLY A 18 2.18 18.16 19.60
N ASN A 19 1.46 19.10 18.98
CA ASN A 19 0.01 19.28 19.12
C ASN A 19 -0.73 19.07 17.79
N PHE A 20 -1.00 17.82 17.40
CA PHE A 20 -1.74 17.52 16.16
C PHE A 20 -3.09 18.23 16.03
N LEU A 21 -3.74 18.59 17.14
CA LEU A 21 -5.03 19.30 17.15
C LEU A 21 -4.93 20.75 16.66
N ASP A 22 -3.76 21.38 16.83
CA ASP A 22 -3.53 22.79 16.49
C ASP A 22 -3.00 22.95 15.06
N HIS A 23 -2.71 21.84 14.37
CA HIS A 23 -2.10 21.87 13.04
C HIS A 23 -3.12 22.29 11.96
N PRO A 24 -2.77 23.22 11.06
CA PRO A 24 -3.63 23.58 9.93
C PRO A 24 -4.04 22.35 9.13
N ARG A 25 -5.34 22.19 8.90
CA ARG A 25 -5.91 21.14 8.04
C ARG A 25 -6.06 21.60 6.59
N ASP A 26 -5.23 22.54 6.19
CA ASP A 26 -5.09 22.97 4.80
C ASP A 26 -4.23 21.98 4.00
N LEU A 27 -4.13 22.20 2.69
CA LEU A 27 -3.44 21.29 1.80
C LEU A 27 -1.96 21.09 2.18
N PHE A 28 -1.27 22.18 2.53
CA PHE A 28 0.14 22.15 2.93
C PHE A 28 0.31 21.39 4.25
N GLY A 29 -0.55 21.66 5.23
CA GLY A 29 -0.52 20.97 6.50
C GLY A 29 -0.72 19.46 6.36
N ILE A 30 -1.65 19.03 5.51
CA ILE A 30 -1.87 17.61 5.19
C ILE A 30 -0.62 17.00 4.53
N GLN A 31 -0.02 17.68 3.56
CA GLN A 31 1.19 17.22 2.87
C GLN A 31 2.38 17.07 3.82
N ALA A 32 2.56 18.00 4.77
CA ALA A 32 3.64 17.94 5.74
C ALA A 32 3.51 16.71 6.66
N VAL A 33 2.31 16.45 7.18
CA VAL A 33 2.05 15.28 8.03
C VAL A 33 2.20 13.98 7.23
N LEU A 34 1.76 13.99 5.97
CA LEU A 34 1.89 12.85 5.06
C LEU A 34 3.36 12.46 4.83
N LEU A 35 4.24 13.44 4.63
CA LEU A 35 5.69 13.20 4.48
C LEU A 35 6.30 12.57 5.73
N LEU A 36 5.90 13.02 6.93
CA LEU A 36 6.35 12.39 8.18
C LEU A 36 5.88 10.95 8.30
N ALA A 37 4.62 10.68 7.97
CA ALA A 37 4.07 9.32 8.01
C ALA A 37 4.76 8.39 7.01
N ILE A 38 5.10 8.89 5.81
CA ILE A 38 5.88 8.14 4.81
C ILE A 38 7.28 7.84 5.34
N TRP A 39 7.94 8.79 6.01
CA TRP A 39 9.23 8.51 6.64
C TRP A 39 9.12 7.44 7.74
N MET A 40 8.09 7.52 8.59
CA MET A 40 7.85 6.55 9.67
C MET A 40 7.67 5.13 9.13
N LEU A 41 6.97 4.96 8.00
CA LEU A 41 6.76 3.66 7.34
C LEU A 41 8.06 2.91 7.02
N ASP A 42 9.11 3.65 6.67
CA ASP A 42 10.41 3.11 6.24
C ASP A 42 11.51 3.31 7.30
N SER A 43 11.14 3.78 8.49
CA SER A 43 12.04 3.90 9.64
C SER A 43 12.20 2.56 10.37
N SER A 44 13.39 2.32 10.94
CA SER A 44 13.66 1.13 11.76
C SER A 44 13.13 1.25 13.20
N HIS A 45 12.57 2.41 13.56
CA HIS A 45 12.15 2.72 14.93
C HIS A 45 10.75 2.14 15.23
N SER A 46 10.73 1.03 15.98
CA SER A 46 9.54 0.22 16.26
C SER A 46 8.43 0.90 17.08
N SER A 47 8.77 1.94 17.85
CA SER A 47 7.82 2.70 18.67
C SER A 47 6.72 3.40 17.87
N HIS A 48 6.93 3.60 16.56
CA HIS A 48 6.08 4.43 15.72
C HIS A 48 4.92 3.68 15.04
N ASN A 49 4.80 2.36 15.16
CA ASN A 49 3.79 1.60 14.42
C ASN A 49 2.35 1.88 14.86
N ASN A 50 2.11 2.02 16.17
CA ASN A 50 0.78 2.40 16.67
C ASN A 50 0.45 3.86 16.33
N ASP A 51 1.45 4.72 16.43
CA ASP A 51 1.34 6.14 16.07
C ASP A 51 1.07 6.29 14.57
N LEU A 52 1.67 5.46 13.72
CA LEU A 52 1.49 5.50 12.27
C LEU A 52 0.05 5.19 11.87
N TRP A 53 -0.62 4.26 12.54
CA TRP A 53 -2.03 4.01 12.29
C TRP A 53 -2.89 5.22 12.66
N GLN A 54 -2.73 5.77 13.87
CA GLN A 54 -3.43 7.00 14.30
C GLN A 54 -3.15 8.16 13.32
N LEU A 55 -1.90 8.32 12.92
CA LEU A 55 -1.47 9.37 12.00
C LEU A 55 -2.08 9.21 10.61
N SER A 56 -2.11 7.99 10.08
CA SER A 56 -2.77 7.69 8.81
C SER A 56 -4.26 8.03 8.84
N ARG A 57 -4.94 7.80 9.98
CA ARG A 57 -6.35 8.16 10.19
C ARG A 57 -6.56 9.65 10.27
N TYR A 58 -5.66 10.35 10.96
CA TYR A 58 -5.66 11.80 11.03
C TYR A 58 -5.51 12.42 9.64
N ILE A 59 -4.49 12.00 8.87
CA ILE A 59 -4.25 12.46 7.49
C ILE A 59 -5.49 12.21 6.62
N MET A 60 -6.06 11.00 6.68
CA MET A 60 -7.25 10.62 5.92
C MET A 60 -8.45 11.51 6.28
N SER A 61 -8.66 11.76 7.59
CA SER A 61 -9.76 12.60 8.06
C SER A 61 -9.61 14.05 7.60
N ALA A 62 -8.40 14.62 7.72
CA ALA A 62 -8.11 15.97 7.24
C ALA A 62 -8.25 16.09 5.71
N ALA A 63 -7.80 15.08 4.95
CA ALA A 63 -7.98 15.03 3.50
C ALA A 63 -9.46 14.94 3.08
N ILE A 64 -10.28 14.24 3.86
CA ILE A 64 -11.73 14.18 3.66
C ILE A 64 -12.38 15.54 3.96
N GLU A 65 -12.03 16.16 5.09
CA GLU A 65 -12.50 17.50 5.49
C GLU A 65 -12.16 18.56 4.43
N ALA A 66 -10.94 18.52 3.88
CA ALA A 66 -10.49 19.39 2.79
C ALA A 66 -11.12 19.06 1.41
N GLY A 67 -11.97 18.03 1.33
CA GLY A 67 -12.68 17.64 0.12
C GLY A 67 -11.82 16.97 -0.95
N LEU A 68 -10.61 16.49 -0.61
CA LEU A 68 -9.66 15.93 -1.59
C LEU A 68 -10.13 14.62 -2.25
N HIS A 69 -11.07 13.92 -1.62
CA HIS A 69 -11.73 12.70 -2.11
C HIS A 69 -12.79 12.97 -3.20
N ARG A 70 -13.13 14.22 -3.45
CA ARG A 70 -14.18 14.64 -4.39
C ARG A 70 -13.55 15.19 -5.66
N HIS A 71 -14.37 15.32 -6.69
CA HIS A 71 -14.00 16.02 -7.91
C HIS A 71 -15.16 16.94 -8.31
N ASN A 72 -14.84 18.20 -8.62
CA ASN A 72 -15.79 19.17 -9.17
C ASN A 72 -15.01 20.16 -10.05
N THR A 73 -15.50 20.39 -11.26
CA THR A 73 -14.95 21.34 -12.24
C THR A 73 -15.17 22.80 -11.83
N ASP A 74 -16.14 23.07 -10.96
CA ASP A 74 -16.60 24.41 -10.62
C ASP A 74 -15.85 25.02 -9.41
N TRP A 75 -14.85 24.31 -8.88
CA TRP A 75 -14.05 24.78 -7.74
C TRP A 75 -13.11 25.96 -8.08
N GLY A 76 -12.95 26.31 -9.35
CA GLY A 76 -12.11 27.43 -9.78
C GLY A 76 -10.61 27.18 -9.63
N PHE A 77 -10.19 25.94 -9.37
CA PHE A 77 -8.77 25.57 -9.37
C PHE A 77 -8.22 25.49 -10.80
N THR A 78 -6.96 25.87 -10.95
CA THR A 78 -6.19 25.56 -12.14
C THR A 78 -5.96 24.05 -12.28
N SER A 79 -5.63 23.59 -13.49
CA SER A 79 -5.31 22.17 -13.73
C SER A 79 -4.16 21.67 -12.85
N GLU A 80 -3.15 22.51 -12.60
CA GLU A 80 -2.00 22.14 -11.76
C GLU A 80 -2.38 22.05 -10.28
N GLU A 81 -3.15 23.00 -9.75
CA GLU A 81 -3.66 22.94 -8.37
C GLU A 81 -4.54 21.70 -8.16
N LEU A 82 -5.41 21.39 -9.13
CA LEU A 82 -6.25 20.20 -9.07
C LEU A 82 -5.41 18.92 -9.08
N GLU A 83 -4.36 18.86 -9.89
CA GLU A 83 -3.45 17.71 -9.93
C GLU A 83 -2.68 17.54 -8.60
N VAL A 84 -2.20 18.63 -7.99
CA VAL A 84 -1.56 18.58 -6.66
C VAL A 84 -2.54 18.05 -5.60
N ARG A 85 -3.81 18.48 -5.64
CA ARG A 85 -4.86 17.99 -4.73
C ARG A 85 -5.16 16.51 -4.98
N ASN A 86 -5.27 16.08 -6.24
CA ASN A 86 -5.48 14.68 -6.61
C ASN A 86 -4.33 13.80 -6.10
N ARG A 87 -3.08 14.20 -6.35
CA ARG A 87 -1.90 13.46 -5.88
C ARG A 87 -1.82 13.40 -4.36
N THR A 88 -2.15 14.49 -3.67
CA THR A 88 -2.20 14.52 -2.20
C THR A 88 -3.21 13.51 -1.66
N TRP A 89 -4.41 13.46 -2.25
CA TRP A 89 -5.41 12.44 -1.92
C TRP A 89 -4.87 11.03 -2.13
N TRP A 90 -4.29 10.75 -3.30
CA TRP A 90 -3.82 9.41 -3.61
C TRP A 90 -2.63 8.98 -2.75
N CYS A 91 -1.76 9.89 -2.33
CA CYS A 91 -0.71 9.60 -1.35
C CYS A 91 -1.32 9.23 0.02
N ALA A 92 -2.29 9.99 0.53
CA ALA A 92 -3.00 9.67 1.76
C ALA A 92 -3.76 8.33 1.67
N TYR A 93 -4.41 8.08 0.54
CA TYR A 93 -5.08 6.82 0.23
C TYR A 93 -4.12 5.64 0.26
N ASN A 94 -2.99 5.71 -0.46
CA ASN A 94 -2.01 4.62 -0.50
C ASN A 94 -1.45 4.30 0.89
N LEU A 95 -1.08 5.34 1.65
CA LEU A 95 -0.59 5.22 3.03
C LEU A 95 -1.60 4.48 3.91
N GLU A 96 -2.85 4.95 3.94
CA GLU A 96 -3.88 4.37 4.81
C GLU A 96 -4.22 2.93 4.42
N ARG A 97 -4.32 2.62 3.11
CA ARG A 97 -4.55 1.25 2.63
C ARG A 97 -3.41 0.31 2.97
N GLN A 98 -2.15 0.77 2.85
CA GLN A 98 -0.99 -0.05 3.21
C GLN A 98 -0.98 -0.35 4.72
N VAL A 99 -1.18 0.67 5.57
CA VAL A 99 -1.21 0.50 7.03
C VAL A 99 -2.39 -0.39 7.45
N ALA A 100 -3.57 -0.21 6.86
CA ALA A 100 -4.75 -1.02 7.14
C ALA A 100 -4.53 -2.50 6.77
N THR A 101 -3.94 -2.74 5.60
CA THR A 101 -3.63 -4.10 5.12
C THR A 101 -2.61 -4.80 6.00
N LEU A 102 -1.56 -4.08 6.40
CA LEU A 102 -0.53 -4.60 7.31
C LEU A 102 -1.10 -4.95 8.69
N THR A 103 -2.00 -4.12 9.21
CA THR A 103 -2.50 -4.23 10.60
C THR A 103 -3.84 -4.94 10.73
N GLY A 104 -4.47 -5.33 9.61
CA GLY A 104 -5.80 -5.95 9.59
C GLY A 104 -6.93 -5.03 10.06
N ARG A 105 -6.73 -3.70 10.01
CA ARG A 105 -7.69 -2.71 10.50
C ARG A 105 -8.66 -2.27 9.40
N VAL A 106 -9.85 -1.80 9.79
CA VAL A 106 -10.91 -1.33 8.88
C VAL A 106 -10.49 -0.09 8.10
N LEU A 107 -11.06 0.15 6.92
CA LEU A 107 -10.79 1.31 6.07
C LEU A 107 -11.64 2.53 6.50
N SER A 108 -11.15 3.76 6.31
CA SER A 108 -11.90 4.99 6.71
C SER A 108 -12.95 5.41 5.69
N ILE A 109 -12.72 5.08 4.42
CA ILE A 109 -13.59 5.45 3.30
C ILE A 109 -13.70 4.26 2.35
N ARG A 110 -14.90 4.03 1.82
CA ARG A 110 -15.16 3.00 0.80
C ARG A 110 -14.87 3.58 -0.58
N ASP A 111 -14.44 2.76 -1.53
CA ASP A 111 -13.98 3.24 -2.85
C ASP A 111 -15.07 3.98 -3.65
N HIS A 112 -16.36 3.64 -3.48
CA HIS A 112 -17.46 4.34 -4.15
C HIS A 112 -17.69 5.78 -3.66
N ALA A 113 -17.11 6.17 -2.52
CA ALA A 113 -17.16 7.55 -2.04
C ALA A 113 -16.02 8.40 -2.62
N VAL A 114 -15.09 7.79 -3.36
CA VAL A 114 -13.91 8.46 -3.93
C VAL A 114 -14.18 8.82 -5.39
N HIS A 115 -14.26 10.12 -5.66
CA HIS A 115 -14.45 10.69 -6.99
C HIS A 115 -13.20 11.39 -7.52
N THR A 116 -12.12 11.45 -6.73
CA THR A 116 -10.84 12.05 -7.14
C THR A 116 -10.30 11.38 -8.41
N MET A 117 -9.85 12.20 -9.35
CA MET A 117 -9.26 11.71 -10.60
C MET A 117 -7.91 11.05 -10.31
N LEU A 118 -7.59 9.97 -11.05
CA LEU A 118 -6.27 9.34 -10.98
C LEU A 118 -5.18 10.34 -11.42
N PRO A 119 -3.96 10.26 -10.85
CA PRO A 119 -2.89 11.17 -11.21
C PRO A 119 -2.60 11.16 -12.71
N SER A 120 -2.28 12.34 -13.24
CA SER A 120 -1.99 12.56 -14.65
C SER A 120 -0.67 13.32 -14.81
N PRO A 121 0.07 13.12 -15.92
CA PRO A 121 1.30 13.87 -16.16
C PRO A 121 1.04 15.38 -16.14
N ALA A 122 1.89 16.12 -15.42
CA ALA A 122 1.82 17.56 -15.27
C ALA A 122 3.16 18.23 -15.66
N THR A 123 3.12 19.55 -15.84
CA THR A 123 4.29 20.39 -16.17
C THR A 123 5.41 20.28 -15.14
N PHE A 124 5.06 20.12 -13.86
CA PHE A 124 6.00 19.99 -12.74
C PHE A 124 6.59 18.57 -12.58
N ASP A 125 6.28 17.63 -13.47
CA ASP A 125 6.94 16.31 -13.51
C ASP A 125 8.24 16.33 -14.33
N ASN A 126 8.52 17.43 -15.03
CA ASN A 126 9.70 17.53 -15.86
C ASN A 126 10.96 17.58 -14.99
N LEU A 127 11.69 16.48 -14.99
CA LEU A 127 12.95 16.34 -14.30
C LEU A 127 14.07 17.06 -15.08
N ALA A 128 14.96 17.75 -14.36
CA ALA A 128 16.20 18.24 -14.91
C ALA A 128 17.08 17.07 -15.44
N PRO A 129 18.07 17.32 -16.32
CA PRO A 129 18.89 16.24 -16.88
C PRO A 129 19.59 15.37 -15.83
N LEU A 130 20.04 15.97 -14.72
CA LEU A 130 20.66 15.24 -13.61
C LEU A 130 19.64 14.39 -12.83
N GLU A 131 18.45 14.93 -12.58
CA GLU A 131 17.39 14.21 -11.87
C GLU A 131 16.89 13.02 -12.71
N SER A 132 16.77 13.21 -14.02
CA SER A 132 16.37 12.17 -14.98
C SER A 132 17.37 11.00 -15.01
N SER A 133 18.67 11.28 -14.86
CA SER A 133 19.69 10.23 -14.82
C SER A 133 19.72 9.50 -13.47
N MET A 134 19.37 10.18 -12.37
CA MET A 134 19.26 9.58 -11.04
C MET A 134 17.97 8.77 -10.84
N ALA A 135 16.89 9.13 -11.54
CA ALA A 135 15.58 8.48 -11.41
C ALA A 135 15.02 8.05 -12.79
N PRO A 136 15.69 7.12 -13.50
CA PRO A 136 15.33 6.77 -14.87
C PRO A 136 13.93 6.14 -14.99
N VAL A 137 13.50 5.39 -13.97
CA VAL A 137 12.17 4.77 -13.93
C VAL A 137 11.08 5.83 -13.79
N LEU A 138 11.26 6.80 -12.88
CA LEU A 138 10.36 7.93 -12.72
C LEU A 138 10.32 8.80 -13.99
N HIS A 139 11.48 9.08 -14.58
CA HIS A 139 11.56 9.86 -15.82
C HIS A 139 10.77 9.20 -16.97
N LYS A 140 10.92 7.88 -17.14
CA LYS A 140 10.29 7.13 -18.23
C LYS A 140 8.80 6.87 -18.02
N HIS A 141 8.40 6.52 -16.80
CA HIS A 141 7.04 6.05 -16.51
C HIS A 141 6.16 7.10 -15.81
N ASN A 142 6.78 8.14 -15.25
CA ASN A 142 6.10 9.24 -14.57
C ASN A 142 5.04 8.72 -13.58
N VAL A 143 3.83 9.26 -13.60
CA VAL A 143 2.73 8.89 -12.69
C VAL A 143 2.17 7.48 -12.90
N GLU A 144 2.53 6.76 -13.97
CA GLU A 144 1.97 5.43 -14.25
C GLU A 144 2.31 4.39 -13.17
N ILE A 145 3.47 4.52 -12.54
CA ILE A 145 3.88 3.68 -11.40
C ILE A 145 2.90 3.88 -10.24
N VAL A 146 2.59 5.14 -9.93
CA VAL A 146 1.66 5.49 -8.85
C VAL A 146 0.24 5.02 -9.18
N ARG A 147 -0.20 5.14 -10.44
CA ARG A 147 -1.50 4.62 -10.89
C ARG A 147 -1.60 3.10 -10.71
N HIS A 148 -0.53 2.36 -10.99
CA HIS A 148 -0.48 0.92 -10.76
C HIS A 148 -0.49 0.57 -9.27
N MET A 149 0.24 1.32 -8.44
CA MET A 149 0.19 1.16 -6.99
C MET A 149 -1.22 1.43 -6.45
N ILE A 150 -1.89 2.49 -6.89
CA ILE A 150 -3.29 2.80 -6.51
C ILE A 150 -4.21 1.63 -6.86
N ALA A 151 -4.10 1.07 -8.06
CA ALA A 151 -4.90 -0.07 -8.49
C ALA A 151 -4.69 -1.28 -7.56
N LEU A 152 -3.44 -1.57 -7.18
CA LEU A 152 -3.13 -2.65 -6.24
C LEU A 152 -3.72 -2.38 -4.84
N ARG A 153 -3.61 -1.14 -4.32
CA ARG A 153 -4.19 -0.77 -3.02
C ARG A 153 -5.71 -0.86 -2.99
N ARG A 154 -6.40 -0.54 -4.09
CA ARG A 154 -7.85 -0.77 -4.25
C ARG A 154 -8.20 -2.26 -4.16
N ILE A 155 -7.41 -3.12 -4.79
CA ILE A 155 -7.58 -4.57 -4.66
C ILE A 155 -7.41 -5.02 -3.20
N GLY A 156 -6.34 -4.58 -2.53
CA GLY A 156 -6.09 -4.88 -1.11
C GLY A 156 -7.24 -4.42 -0.19
N GLY A 157 -7.80 -3.24 -0.45
CA GLY A 157 -8.97 -2.73 0.28
C GLY A 157 -10.18 -3.64 0.13
N ARG A 158 -10.49 -4.11 -1.09
CA ARG A 158 -11.58 -5.07 -1.33
C ARG A 158 -11.35 -6.42 -0.63
N ILE A 159 -10.10 -6.88 -0.48
CA ILE A 159 -9.80 -8.09 0.30
C ILE A 159 -10.19 -7.88 1.76
N LEU A 160 -9.80 -6.75 2.37
CA LEU A 160 -10.15 -6.43 3.76
C LEU A 160 -11.67 -6.35 3.96
N GLU A 161 -12.37 -5.65 3.06
CA GLU A 161 -13.82 -5.43 3.15
C GLU A 161 -14.67 -6.66 2.80
N SER A 162 -14.08 -7.76 2.33
CA SER A 162 -14.82 -8.98 1.95
C SER A 162 -14.37 -10.24 2.71
N ILE A 163 -13.06 -10.43 2.90
CA ILE A 163 -12.49 -11.64 3.51
C ILE A 163 -12.25 -11.46 5.01
N TYR A 164 -11.99 -10.22 5.45
CA TYR A 164 -11.67 -9.89 6.85
C TYR A 164 -12.81 -9.10 7.52
N ILE A 165 -14.05 -9.46 7.23
CA ILE A 165 -15.26 -8.86 7.82
C ILE A 165 -15.61 -9.47 9.18
N ALA A 166 -16.33 -8.70 9.99
CA ALA A 166 -16.87 -9.15 11.27
C ALA A 166 -17.83 -10.34 11.09
N ARG A 167 -17.79 -11.26 12.05
CA ARG A 167 -18.60 -12.48 12.07
C ARG A 167 -19.39 -12.56 13.37
N GLY A 168 -20.64 -13.04 13.28
CA GLY A 168 -21.48 -13.28 14.44
C GLY A 168 -20.96 -14.45 15.28
N PRO A 169 -21.57 -14.72 16.46
CA PRO A 169 -21.19 -15.81 17.35
C PRO A 169 -21.17 -17.20 16.67
N ASN A 170 -21.98 -17.38 15.63
CA ASN A 170 -22.08 -18.61 14.85
C ASN A 170 -21.04 -18.70 13.72
N GLY A 171 -20.09 -17.76 13.64
CA GLY A 171 -19.06 -17.70 12.61
C GLY A 171 -19.55 -17.20 11.24
N THR A 172 -20.82 -16.80 11.11
CA THR A 172 -21.41 -16.30 9.86
C THR A 172 -21.24 -14.79 9.72
N ALA A 173 -21.09 -14.32 8.47
CA ALA A 173 -21.21 -12.90 8.17
C ALA A 173 -22.70 -12.50 8.24
N MET A 174 -22.98 -11.29 8.74
CA MET A 174 -24.37 -10.85 8.99
C MET A 174 -25.16 -10.61 7.70
N ASP A 175 -24.54 -9.95 6.71
CA ASP A 175 -25.24 -9.47 5.51
C ASP A 175 -24.76 -10.12 4.20
N THR A 176 -23.79 -11.04 4.27
CA THR A 176 -23.15 -11.65 3.09
C THR A 176 -23.11 -13.17 3.20
N THR A 177 -23.70 -13.85 2.23
CA THR A 177 -23.66 -15.32 2.15
C THR A 177 -22.26 -15.82 1.80
N PHE A 178 -21.92 -17.05 2.21
CA PHE A 178 -20.64 -17.66 1.87
C PHE A 178 -20.41 -17.76 0.35
N GLN A 179 -21.46 -18.05 -0.42
CA GLN A 179 -21.37 -18.10 -1.89
C GLN A 179 -21.00 -16.74 -2.50
N GLN A 180 -21.58 -15.64 -1.98
CA GLN A 180 -21.22 -14.29 -2.42
C GLN A 180 -19.77 -13.96 -2.09
N ILE A 181 -19.31 -14.33 -0.89
CA ILE A 181 -17.90 -14.15 -0.49
C ILE A 181 -16.97 -14.92 -1.45
N CYS A 182 -17.26 -16.18 -1.76
CA CYS A 182 -16.47 -16.96 -2.72
C CYS A 182 -16.45 -16.30 -4.11
N ALA A 183 -17.60 -15.83 -4.60
CA ALA A 183 -17.68 -15.12 -5.88
C ALA A 183 -16.84 -13.83 -5.89
N THR A 184 -16.87 -13.07 -4.78
CA THR A 184 -16.02 -11.88 -4.59
C THR A 184 -14.54 -12.25 -4.55
N SER A 185 -14.17 -13.31 -3.82
CA SER A 185 -12.79 -13.82 -3.76
C SER A 185 -12.27 -14.20 -5.15
N ASP A 186 -13.09 -14.87 -5.96
CA ASP A 186 -12.74 -15.23 -7.33
C ASP A 186 -12.59 -14.03 -8.25
N HIS A 187 -13.41 -12.99 -8.06
CA HIS A 187 -13.27 -11.75 -8.81
C HIS A 187 -11.99 -11.01 -8.44
N ILE A 188 -11.68 -10.90 -7.14
CA ILE A 188 -10.45 -10.27 -6.66
C ILE A 188 -9.22 -11.01 -7.19
N ARG A 189 -9.23 -12.36 -7.20
CA ARG A 189 -8.16 -13.16 -7.80
C ARG A 189 -7.92 -12.82 -9.27
N ARG A 190 -9.00 -12.74 -10.07
CA ARG A 190 -8.88 -12.35 -11.49
C ARG A 190 -8.32 -10.94 -11.67
N ASP A 191 -8.69 -10.01 -10.79
CA ASP A 191 -8.19 -8.64 -10.84
C ASP A 191 -6.71 -8.56 -10.45
N LEU A 192 -6.26 -9.39 -9.49
CA LEU A 192 -4.84 -9.56 -9.18
C LEU A 192 -4.07 -10.12 -10.39
N ASP A 193 -4.58 -11.17 -11.03
CA ASP A 193 -3.96 -11.76 -12.22
C ASP A 193 -3.86 -10.74 -13.37
N LEU A 194 -4.90 -9.94 -13.59
CA LEU A 194 -4.91 -8.87 -14.59
C LEU A 194 -3.92 -7.77 -14.25
N TRP A 195 -3.88 -7.34 -12.98
CA TRP A 195 -2.94 -6.33 -12.51
C TRP A 195 -1.48 -6.81 -12.71
N GLU A 196 -1.21 -8.09 -12.43
CA GLU A 196 0.11 -8.70 -12.65
C GLU A 196 0.49 -8.63 -14.14
N GLN A 197 -0.41 -8.98 -15.05
CA GLN A 197 -0.18 -8.91 -16.50
C GLN A 197 0.13 -7.47 -16.95
N GLN A 198 -0.57 -6.47 -16.40
CA GLN A 198 -0.33 -5.05 -16.69
C GLN A 198 1.05 -4.59 -16.21
N LEU A 199 1.46 -5.01 -15.00
CA LEU A 199 2.80 -4.73 -14.48
C LEU A 199 3.88 -5.30 -15.40
N GLU A 200 3.70 -6.53 -15.89
CA GLU A 200 4.65 -7.18 -16.79
C GLU A 200 4.72 -6.49 -18.16
N ALA A 201 3.59 -5.95 -18.65
CA ALA A 201 3.52 -5.20 -19.90
C ALA A 201 4.14 -3.78 -19.80
N MET A 202 4.28 -3.21 -18.60
CA MET A 202 4.80 -1.86 -18.42
C MET A 202 6.28 -1.72 -18.81
N GLY A 203 7.05 -2.81 -18.84
CA GLY A 203 8.47 -2.76 -19.21
C GLY A 203 9.34 -2.11 -18.14
N LEU A 204 9.04 -2.37 -16.87
CA LEU A 204 9.82 -1.95 -15.71
C LEU A 204 11.02 -2.88 -15.42
N LYS A 205 11.06 -4.08 -15.98
CA LYS A 205 12.14 -5.04 -15.70
C LYS A 205 13.46 -4.64 -16.40
N PRO A 206 14.62 -4.85 -15.75
CA PRO A 206 14.81 -5.08 -14.31
C PRO A 206 14.83 -3.74 -13.56
N SER A 207 14.00 -3.56 -12.55
CA SER A 207 14.06 -2.39 -11.66
C SER A 207 13.69 -2.78 -10.24
N ARG A 208 14.11 -1.92 -9.31
CA ARG A 208 13.73 -2.01 -7.90
C ARG A 208 12.21 -1.89 -7.74
N GLU A 209 11.62 -0.91 -8.42
CA GLU A 209 10.18 -0.60 -8.39
C GLU A 209 9.35 -1.80 -8.89
N HIS A 210 9.81 -2.50 -9.94
CA HIS A 210 9.18 -3.74 -10.40
C HIS A 210 9.17 -4.80 -9.29
N SER A 211 10.31 -5.02 -8.64
CA SER A 211 10.44 -6.04 -7.60
C SER A 211 9.61 -5.70 -6.37
N GLU A 212 9.63 -4.45 -5.91
CA GLU A 212 8.82 -3.97 -4.79
C GLU A 212 7.32 -4.13 -5.07
N MET A 213 6.85 -3.74 -6.27
CA MET A 213 5.46 -3.95 -6.67
C MET A 213 5.08 -5.43 -6.77
N LYS A 214 6.02 -6.29 -7.22
CA LYS A 214 5.79 -7.73 -7.28
C LYS A 214 5.68 -8.36 -5.89
N ILE A 215 6.47 -7.88 -4.94
CA ILE A 215 6.38 -8.31 -3.53
C ILE A 215 5.03 -7.90 -2.95
N GLU A 216 4.59 -6.66 -3.13
CA GLU A 216 3.28 -6.18 -2.66
C GLU A 216 2.13 -7.00 -3.26
N TYR A 217 2.22 -7.38 -4.54
CA TYR A 217 1.28 -8.31 -5.17
C TYR A 217 1.26 -9.68 -4.48
N CYS A 218 2.44 -10.25 -4.19
CA CYS A 218 2.54 -11.54 -3.49
C CYS A 218 1.94 -11.45 -2.08
N LEU A 219 2.15 -10.33 -1.37
CA LEU A 219 1.56 -10.10 -0.05
C LEU A 219 0.03 -10.05 -0.12
N LEU A 220 -0.57 -9.47 -1.18
CA LEU A 220 -2.03 -9.51 -1.37
C LEU A 220 -2.55 -10.90 -1.77
N GLN A 221 -1.80 -11.66 -2.57
CA GLN A 221 -2.11 -13.08 -2.84
C GLN A 221 -2.15 -13.89 -1.55
N LEU A 222 -1.16 -13.68 -0.67
CA LEU A 222 -1.16 -14.29 0.67
C LEU A 222 -2.34 -13.81 1.51
N LEU A 223 -2.63 -12.51 1.53
CA LEU A 223 -3.77 -11.97 2.28
C LEU A 223 -5.11 -12.60 1.87
N LEU A 224 -5.30 -12.83 0.57
CA LEU A 224 -6.51 -13.44 0.01
C LEU A 224 -6.65 -14.93 0.33
N HIS A 225 -5.54 -15.67 0.34
CA HIS A 225 -5.56 -17.15 0.33
C HIS A 225 -5.07 -17.83 1.60
N ARG A 226 -4.35 -17.12 2.49
CA ARG A 226 -3.92 -17.66 3.78
C ARG A 226 -5.12 -17.95 4.69
N PRO A 227 -4.94 -18.76 5.76
CA PRO A 227 -5.96 -18.91 6.78
C PRO A 227 -6.49 -17.55 7.24
N SER A 228 -7.81 -17.37 7.15
CA SER A 228 -8.49 -16.10 7.43
C SER A 228 -9.79 -16.37 8.18
N PRO A 229 -10.42 -15.36 8.81
CA PRO A 229 -11.71 -15.54 9.49
C PRO A 229 -12.78 -16.18 8.58
N THR A 230 -12.68 -15.95 7.27
CA THR A 230 -13.56 -16.51 6.25
C THR A 230 -13.18 -17.92 5.82
N PHE A 231 -11.90 -18.15 5.60
CA PHE A 231 -11.37 -19.42 5.13
C PHE A 231 -10.40 -19.95 6.20
N MET A 232 -10.96 -20.45 7.30
CA MET A 232 -10.17 -20.95 8.43
C MET A 232 -9.31 -22.15 8.03
N VAL A 233 -9.81 -22.98 7.11
CA VAL A 233 -9.09 -24.09 6.49
C VAL A 233 -9.06 -23.84 4.97
N PRO A 234 -7.97 -23.26 4.44
CA PRO A 234 -7.80 -23.04 3.00
C PRO A 234 -7.87 -24.34 2.20
N SER A 235 -8.39 -24.25 0.97
CA SER A 235 -8.36 -25.39 0.04
C SER A 235 -6.94 -25.66 -0.46
N ARG A 236 -6.71 -26.85 -1.05
CA ARG A 236 -5.43 -27.16 -1.72
C ARG A 236 -5.06 -26.12 -2.78
N GLN A 237 -6.05 -25.60 -3.51
CA GLN A 237 -5.82 -24.58 -4.51
C GLN A 237 -5.34 -23.26 -3.88
N MET A 238 -5.94 -22.84 -2.76
CA MET A 238 -5.52 -21.67 -2.02
C MET A 238 -4.10 -21.83 -1.45
N ALA A 239 -3.77 -23.01 -0.90
CA ALA A 239 -2.42 -23.33 -0.45
C ALA A 239 -1.41 -23.25 -1.61
N SER A 240 -1.75 -23.75 -2.79
CA SER A 240 -0.90 -23.64 -3.99
C SER A 240 -0.65 -22.18 -4.40
N TYR A 241 -1.68 -21.31 -4.35
CA TYR A 241 -1.49 -19.87 -4.57
C TYR A 241 -0.56 -19.24 -3.53
N CYS A 242 -0.72 -19.60 -2.25
CA CYS A 242 0.17 -19.12 -1.19
C CYS A 242 1.62 -19.57 -1.38
N SER A 243 1.85 -20.85 -1.71
CA SER A 243 3.19 -21.39 -1.98
C SER A 243 3.85 -20.64 -3.14
N LYS A 244 3.15 -20.47 -4.27
CA LYS A 244 3.67 -19.71 -5.42
C LYS A 244 3.98 -18.25 -5.06
N ALA A 245 3.09 -17.58 -4.32
CA ALA A 245 3.31 -16.20 -3.89
C ALA A 245 4.52 -16.08 -2.97
N ALA A 246 4.69 -17.02 -2.03
CA ALA A 246 5.82 -17.05 -1.13
C ALA A 246 7.16 -17.25 -1.86
N SER A 247 7.26 -18.24 -2.75
CA SER A 247 8.46 -18.46 -3.56
C SER A 247 8.79 -17.25 -4.44
N THR A 248 7.77 -16.60 -5.01
CA THR A 248 7.95 -15.41 -5.85
C THR A 248 8.47 -14.23 -5.03
N ALA A 249 7.89 -13.96 -3.86
CA ALA A 249 8.34 -12.90 -2.96
C ALA A 249 9.80 -13.11 -2.52
N ILE A 250 10.15 -14.33 -2.08
CA ILE A 250 11.53 -14.71 -1.70
C ILE A 250 12.50 -14.48 -2.85
N THR A 251 12.12 -14.85 -4.08
CA THR A 251 12.96 -14.63 -5.27
C THR A 251 13.20 -13.15 -5.52
N HIS A 252 12.18 -12.30 -5.38
CA HIS A 252 12.32 -10.86 -5.56
C HIS A 252 13.12 -10.19 -4.45
N TRP A 253 12.94 -10.59 -3.17
CA TRP A 253 13.81 -10.13 -2.09
C TRP A 253 15.26 -10.55 -2.29
N SER A 254 15.54 -11.79 -2.70
CA SER A 254 16.91 -12.24 -2.99
C SER A 254 17.57 -11.42 -4.10
N ARG A 255 16.83 -11.04 -5.15
CA ARG A 255 17.32 -10.11 -6.18
C ARG A 255 17.61 -8.72 -5.61
N LEU A 256 16.69 -8.18 -4.80
CA LEU A 256 16.87 -6.87 -4.18
C LEU A 256 18.11 -6.84 -3.26
N GLU A 257 18.31 -7.88 -2.47
CA GLU A 257 19.48 -8.03 -1.61
C GLU A 257 20.78 -8.12 -2.42
N ALA A 258 20.79 -8.90 -3.51
CA ALA A 258 21.97 -9.08 -4.35
C ALA A 258 22.41 -7.77 -5.04
N GLU A 259 21.45 -6.93 -5.46
CA GLU A 259 21.73 -5.69 -6.20
C GLU A 259 21.94 -4.48 -5.28
N TRP A 260 21.18 -4.35 -4.19
CA TRP A 260 21.17 -3.15 -3.33
C TRP A 260 21.49 -3.42 -1.85
N GLY A 261 21.79 -4.66 -1.49
CA GLY A 261 22.15 -5.08 -0.13
C GLY A 261 20.94 -5.31 0.79
N ILE A 262 21.21 -5.83 1.98
CA ILE A 262 20.18 -6.25 2.96
C ILE A 262 19.27 -5.09 3.39
N SER A 263 19.75 -3.85 3.36
CA SER A 263 18.95 -2.66 3.70
C SER A 263 17.88 -2.34 2.66
N ALA A 264 17.94 -2.91 1.45
CA ALA A 264 16.84 -2.81 0.49
C ALA A 264 15.67 -3.75 0.83
N VAL A 265 15.95 -4.82 1.58
CA VAL A 265 15.00 -5.89 1.89
C VAL A 265 14.45 -5.80 3.32
N CYS A 266 15.29 -5.41 4.29
CA CYS A 266 14.96 -5.43 5.71
C CYS A 266 15.41 -4.12 6.40
N ARG A 267 14.88 -2.98 5.94
CA ARG A 267 15.16 -1.65 6.50
C ARG A 267 14.29 -1.34 7.71
N CYS A 268 13.03 -1.74 7.66
CA CYS A 268 12.02 -1.35 8.64
C CYS A 268 11.25 -2.56 9.17
N PHE A 269 10.55 -2.35 10.29
CA PHE A 269 9.78 -3.41 10.95
C PHE A 269 8.71 -4.01 10.03
N ARG A 270 8.09 -3.18 9.16
CA ARG A 270 7.12 -3.63 8.16
C ARG A 270 7.71 -4.70 7.25
N GLN A 271 8.88 -4.43 6.66
CA GLN A 271 9.52 -5.39 5.76
C GLN A 271 9.92 -6.68 6.49
N LEU A 272 10.43 -6.57 7.72
CA LEU A 272 10.74 -7.75 8.55
C LEU A 272 9.48 -8.59 8.81
N HIS A 273 8.37 -7.93 9.17
CA HIS A 273 7.08 -8.58 9.35
C HIS A 273 6.63 -9.30 8.08
N ASP A 274 6.74 -8.66 6.92
CA ASP A 274 6.36 -9.24 5.63
C ASP A 274 7.19 -10.49 5.30
N ILE A 275 8.51 -10.48 5.56
CA ILE A 275 9.39 -11.63 5.39
C ILE A 275 8.98 -12.80 6.29
N ILE A 276 8.73 -12.52 7.58
CA ILE A 276 8.27 -13.54 8.54
C ILE A 276 6.94 -14.13 8.11
N LEU A 277 5.99 -13.28 7.69
CA LEU A 277 4.68 -13.70 7.21
C LEU A 277 4.78 -14.62 5.99
N VAL A 278 5.61 -14.27 5.01
CA VAL A 278 5.86 -15.09 3.82
C VAL A 278 6.49 -16.44 4.22
N GLY A 279 7.47 -16.44 5.12
CA GLY A 279 8.11 -17.66 5.62
C GLY A 279 7.12 -18.59 6.34
N LEU A 280 6.25 -18.04 7.19
CA LEU A 280 5.19 -18.80 7.87
C LEU A 280 4.17 -19.37 6.87
N ALA A 281 3.80 -18.60 5.83
CA ALA A 281 2.91 -19.09 4.79
C ALA A 281 3.52 -20.25 3.99
N ALA A 282 4.81 -20.17 3.66
CA ALA A 282 5.52 -21.27 3.00
C ALA A 282 5.53 -22.55 3.86
N LEU A 283 5.93 -22.43 5.13
CA LEU A 283 5.94 -23.56 6.08
C LEU A 283 4.56 -24.20 6.26
N TYR A 284 3.51 -23.36 6.32
CA TYR A 284 2.14 -23.84 6.39
C TYR A 284 1.77 -24.69 5.16
N CYS A 285 2.12 -24.22 3.97
CA CYS A 285 1.84 -24.95 2.72
C CYS A 285 2.55 -26.31 2.72
N ASP A 286 3.84 -26.35 3.02
CA ASP A 286 4.63 -27.59 3.06
C ASP A 286 4.07 -28.61 4.07
N CYS A 287 3.69 -28.13 5.26
CA CYS A 287 3.10 -28.97 6.31
C CYS A 287 1.68 -29.45 5.96
N SER A 288 0.94 -28.71 5.14
CA SER A 288 -0.39 -29.10 4.67
C SER A 288 -0.34 -30.20 3.60
N GLU A 289 0.75 -30.27 2.83
CA GLU A 289 0.98 -31.31 1.83
C GLU A 289 1.38 -32.65 2.47
N GLY A 290 2.12 -32.63 3.59
CA GLY A 290 2.58 -33.86 4.28
C GLY A 290 1.56 -34.55 5.19
N LYS A 291 0.34 -34.02 5.35
CA LYS A 291 -0.72 -34.56 6.22
C LYS A 291 -1.81 -35.35 5.47
N GLN A 292 -1.60 -35.65 4.19
CA GLN A 292 -2.53 -36.37 3.33
C GLN A 292 -1.81 -37.50 2.59
#